data_AF-A0A5Q2FBD4-F1
#
_entry.id   AF-A0A5Q2FBD4-F1
#
_cell.length_a   1.000
_cell.length_b   1.000
_cell.length_c   1.000
_cell.angle_alpha   90.00
_cell.angle_beta   90.00
_cell.angle_gamma   90.00
#
_symmetry.space_group_name_H-M   'P 1'
#
loop_
_entity.id
_entity.type
_entity.pdbx_description
1 polymer ?
#
loop_
_entity_poly.entity_id
_entity_poly.type
_entity_poly.pdbx_seq_one_letter_code
_entity_poly.pdbx_strand_id
1 'polypeptide(L)'
;MSISASTDFSRRLREDAQADWGSATGHRFVGELFAGSLDDRVLTHYLVQDYQFFDPFLRLLGEAVATAPSGVARLRLGRQLGMLTTEENGYFERTLNALDVSLDDRLHPPLGRATVDLLDLMYEAIASHSWPHVLSVLLVLEWVYLDWAEAPDRPVVTPRDAHREWIDLHRGHEFRDWVTFLRQQLDAAEPSDEQAAEHCRTLFHRTVRAEVAFFDAAYDAAGSTGPARKPQGVED
;
A
#
# COMPACT_ATOMS: atom_id res chain seq x y z
N MET A 1 -11.26 -19.47 -34.22
CA MET A 1 -11.21 -18.19 -33.47
C MET A 1 -10.25 -18.40 -32.33
N SER A 2 -9.07 -17.78 -32.41
CA SER A 2 -7.99 -17.94 -31.44
C SER A 2 -8.34 -17.17 -30.17
N ILE A 3 -8.11 -17.79 -29.02
CA ILE A 3 -8.31 -17.20 -27.70
C ILE A 3 -7.35 -16.01 -27.58
N SER A 4 -7.90 -14.81 -27.35
CA SER A 4 -7.17 -13.57 -27.12
C SER A 4 -6.19 -13.74 -25.95
N ALA A 5 -4.97 -13.21 -26.08
CA ALA A 5 -4.05 -13.08 -24.96
C ALA A 5 -4.77 -12.36 -23.79
N SER A 6 -4.72 -12.96 -22.61
CA SER A 6 -5.54 -12.61 -21.46
C SER A 6 -5.06 -11.33 -20.79
N THR A 7 -5.95 -10.33 -20.73
CA THR A 7 -5.84 -9.04 -20.04
C THR A 7 -5.71 -9.21 -18.51
N ASP A 8 -4.55 -9.69 -18.06
CA ASP A 8 -4.42 -10.22 -16.71
C ASP A 8 -3.00 -10.05 -16.14
N PHE A 9 -2.36 -8.96 -16.54
CA PHE A 9 -0.99 -8.67 -16.15
C PHE A 9 -0.86 -8.45 -14.64
N SER A 10 -1.75 -7.65 -14.05
CA SER A 10 -1.78 -7.35 -12.62
C SER A 10 -1.94 -8.60 -11.75
N ARG A 11 -2.76 -9.57 -12.19
CA ARG A 11 -2.90 -10.86 -11.50
C ARG A 11 -1.62 -11.67 -11.56
N ARG A 12 -0.96 -11.78 -12.71
CA ARG A 12 0.33 -12.48 -12.83
C ARG A 12 1.37 -11.86 -11.91
N LEU A 13 1.48 -10.53 -11.89
CA LEU A 13 2.40 -9.82 -10.98
C LEU A 13 2.14 -10.17 -9.51
N ARG A 14 0.88 -10.18 -9.07
CA ARG A 14 0.48 -10.56 -7.72
C ARG A 14 0.77 -12.03 -7.41
N GLU A 15 0.46 -12.95 -8.33
CA GLU A 15 0.73 -14.38 -8.17
C GLU A 15 2.23 -14.67 -8.05
N ASP A 16 3.05 -13.99 -8.85
CA ASP A 16 4.50 -14.13 -8.78
C ASP A 16 5.08 -13.54 -7.47
N ALA A 17 4.34 -12.64 -6.80
CA ALA A 17 4.68 -12.08 -5.50
C ALA A 17 3.93 -12.74 -4.32
N GLN A 18 3.25 -13.88 -4.53
CA GLN A 18 2.26 -14.43 -3.58
C GLN A 18 2.81 -14.66 -2.17
N ALA A 19 4.09 -15.05 -2.02
CA ALA A 19 4.71 -15.28 -0.72
C ALA A 19 4.80 -13.99 0.12
N ASP A 20 5.29 -12.91 -0.48
CA ASP A 20 5.40 -11.61 0.19
C ASP A 20 4.01 -10.95 0.32
N TRP A 21 3.15 -11.09 -0.68
CA TRP A 21 1.76 -10.62 -0.62
C TRP A 21 0.98 -11.23 0.55
N GLY A 22 1.09 -12.55 0.72
CA GLY A 22 0.51 -13.26 1.86
C GLY A 22 1.12 -12.83 3.20
N SER A 23 2.42 -12.50 3.22
CA SER A 23 3.09 -12.00 4.42
C SER A 23 2.59 -10.60 4.82
N ALA A 24 2.38 -9.70 3.85
CA ALA A 24 1.85 -8.36 4.11
C ALA A 24 0.39 -8.41 4.56
N THR A 25 -0.48 -9.07 3.79
CA THR A 25 -1.93 -9.11 4.08
C THR A 25 -2.28 -9.98 5.31
N GLY A 26 -1.46 -10.99 5.57
CA GLY A 26 -1.53 -11.86 6.73
C GLY A 26 -0.72 -11.37 7.94
N HIS A 27 -0.14 -10.16 7.89
CA HIS A 27 0.82 -9.72 8.90
C HIS A 27 0.22 -9.65 10.30
N ARG A 28 1.06 -9.88 11.32
CA ARG A 28 0.68 -9.76 12.74
C ARG A 28 0.06 -8.41 13.06
N PHE A 29 0.60 -7.33 12.49
CA PHE A 29 0.06 -5.98 12.58
C PHE A 29 -1.43 -5.95 12.25
N VAL A 30 -1.81 -6.52 11.10
CA VAL A 30 -3.21 -6.54 10.64
C VAL A 30 -4.07 -7.42 11.56
N GLY A 31 -3.56 -8.58 11.99
CA GLY A 31 -4.27 -9.42 12.95
C GLY A 31 -4.59 -8.70 14.27
N GLU A 32 -3.61 -8.00 14.83
CA GLU A 32 -3.75 -7.23 16.07
C GLU A 32 -4.63 -5.99 15.90
N LEU A 33 -4.57 -5.34 14.73
CA LEU A 33 -5.46 -4.24 14.35
C LEU A 33 -6.93 -4.68 14.40
N PHE A 34 -7.27 -5.79 13.74
CA PHE A 34 -8.63 -6.35 13.70
C PHE A 34 -9.12 -6.84 15.05
N ALA A 35 -8.22 -7.39 15.87
CA ALA A 35 -8.54 -7.86 17.22
C ALA A 35 -8.68 -6.71 18.24
N GLY A 36 -8.16 -5.52 17.92
CA GLY A 36 -8.10 -4.41 18.88
C GLY A 36 -7.01 -4.55 19.92
N SER A 37 -6.05 -5.45 19.69
CA SER A 37 -4.95 -5.77 20.61
C SER A 37 -3.60 -5.16 20.22
N LEU A 38 -3.55 -4.40 19.11
CA LEU A 38 -2.35 -3.68 18.68
C LEU A 38 -1.94 -2.67 19.76
N ASP A 39 -0.67 -2.72 20.17
CA ASP A 39 -0.11 -1.81 21.16
C ASP A 39 -0.06 -0.37 20.62
N ASP A 40 -0.43 0.60 21.45
CA ASP A 40 -0.50 2.01 21.08
C ASP A 40 0.86 2.55 20.58
N ARG A 41 1.99 2.03 21.08
CA ARG A 41 3.33 2.43 20.61
C ARG A 41 3.61 1.92 19.21
N VAL A 42 3.17 0.70 18.90
CA VAL A 42 3.28 0.10 17.55
C VAL A 42 2.41 0.89 16.58
N LEU A 43 1.15 1.15 16.94
CA LEU A 43 0.24 1.97 16.13
C LEU A 43 0.80 3.39 15.93
N THR A 44 1.31 4.01 16.98
CA THR A 44 1.91 5.36 16.92
C THR A 44 3.09 5.39 15.97
N HIS A 45 4.02 4.43 16.10
CA HIS A 45 5.19 4.38 15.21
C HIS A 45 4.78 4.19 13.75
N TYR A 46 3.86 3.24 13.49
CA TYR A 46 3.31 3.02 12.16
C TYR A 46 2.69 4.30 11.58
N LEU A 47 1.74 4.93 12.28
CA LEU A 47 1.03 6.11 11.75
C LEU A 47 1.95 7.32 11.54
N VAL A 48 2.95 7.52 12.40
CA VAL A 48 3.92 8.61 12.22
C VAL A 48 4.76 8.42 10.95
N GLN A 49 5.18 7.18 10.66
CA GLN A 49 5.91 6.87 9.44
C GLN A 49 5.00 6.90 8.21
N ASP A 50 3.78 6.37 8.33
CA ASP A 50 2.79 6.31 7.25
C ASP A 50 2.35 7.71 6.81
N TYR A 51 2.24 8.64 7.76
CA TYR A 51 1.98 10.05 7.45
C TYR A 51 3.03 10.68 6.51
N GLN A 52 4.26 10.15 6.48
CA GLN A 52 5.31 10.65 5.59
C GLN A 52 5.09 10.26 4.13
N PHE A 53 4.22 9.28 3.86
CA PHE A 53 3.85 8.89 2.51
C PHE A 53 2.83 9.83 1.88
N PHE A 54 2.14 10.67 2.66
CA PHE A 54 1.04 11.49 2.15
C PHE A 54 1.43 12.38 0.95
N ASP A 55 2.45 13.24 1.08
CA ASP A 55 2.91 14.09 -0.04
C ASP A 55 3.51 13.26 -1.21
N PRO A 56 4.40 12.29 -0.99
CA PRO A 56 4.89 11.38 -2.04
C PRO A 56 3.77 10.65 -2.79
N PHE A 57 2.75 10.19 -2.09
CA PHE A 57 1.60 9.50 -2.68
C PHE A 57 0.77 10.44 -3.55
N LEU A 58 0.54 11.67 -3.10
CA LEU A 58 -0.10 12.71 -3.90
C LEU A 58 0.71 13.02 -5.17
N ARG A 59 2.04 13.04 -5.09
CA ARG A 59 2.91 13.21 -6.27
C ARG A 59 2.83 12.01 -7.21
N LEU A 60 2.77 10.79 -6.69
CA LEU A 60 2.60 9.58 -7.49
C LEU A 60 1.26 9.59 -8.23
N LEU A 61 0.18 10.00 -7.57
CA LEU A 61 -1.11 10.24 -8.22
C LEU A 61 -1.06 11.37 -9.25
N GLY A 62 -0.33 12.46 -8.97
CA GLY A 62 -0.08 13.53 -9.92
C GLY A 62 0.62 13.05 -11.19
N GLU A 63 1.64 12.21 -11.03
CA GLU A 63 2.33 11.58 -12.16
C GLU A 63 1.42 10.62 -12.92
N ALA A 64 0.57 9.87 -12.21
CA ALA A 64 -0.44 9.02 -12.82
C ALA A 64 -1.42 9.85 -13.68
N VAL A 65 -1.84 11.03 -13.21
CA VAL A 65 -2.64 11.98 -14.01
C VAL A 65 -1.85 12.47 -15.24
N ALA A 66 -0.57 12.81 -15.08
CA ALA A 66 0.24 13.30 -16.19
C ALA A 66 0.39 12.24 -17.30
N THR A 67 0.68 11.00 -16.91
CA THR A 67 1.05 9.89 -17.81
C THR A 67 -0.14 9.08 -18.35
N ALA A 68 -1.32 9.16 -17.73
CA ALA A 68 -2.48 8.37 -18.15
C ALA A 68 -2.81 8.48 -19.67
N PRO A 69 -3.25 7.41 -20.34
CA PRO A 69 -3.43 7.41 -21.79
C PRO A 69 -4.74 8.08 -22.25
N SER A 70 -5.67 8.37 -21.33
CA SER A 70 -6.99 8.91 -21.68
C SER A 70 -7.46 10.01 -20.73
N GLY A 71 -8.33 10.90 -21.24
CA GLY A 71 -8.97 11.93 -20.42
C GLY A 71 -9.87 11.36 -19.32
N VAL A 72 -10.54 10.23 -19.58
CA VAL A 72 -11.39 9.54 -18.59
C VAL A 72 -10.56 9.05 -17.41
N ALA A 73 -9.42 8.42 -17.68
CA ALA A 73 -8.50 7.98 -16.62
C ALA A 73 -7.99 9.18 -15.81
N ARG A 74 -7.57 10.27 -16.47
CA ARG A 74 -7.13 11.51 -15.82
C ARG A 74 -8.18 12.10 -14.88
N LEU A 75 -9.43 12.19 -15.33
CA LEU A 75 -10.53 12.71 -14.52
C LEU A 75 -10.80 11.84 -13.29
N ARG A 76 -10.73 10.51 -13.44
CA ARG A 76 -10.91 9.58 -12.33
C ARG A 76 -9.78 9.69 -11.31
N LEU A 77 -8.53 9.73 -11.77
CA LEU A 77 -7.35 9.96 -10.93
C LEU A 77 -7.41 11.32 -10.22
N GLY A 78 -7.79 12.38 -10.93
CA GLY A 78 -7.95 13.72 -10.35
C GLY A 78 -9.03 13.76 -9.26
N ARG A 79 -10.13 13.00 -9.42
CA ARG A 79 -11.12 12.83 -8.36
C ARG A 79 -10.52 12.13 -7.14
N GLN A 80 -9.75 11.05 -7.34
CA GLN A 80 -9.10 10.32 -6.23
C GLN A 80 -8.16 11.23 -5.43
N LEU A 81 -7.31 12.00 -6.13
CA LEU A 81 -6.40 12.96 -5.52
C LEU A 81 -7.15 13.96 -4.63
N GLY A 82 -8.33 14.43 -5.05
CA GLY A 82 -9.19 15.28 -4.23
C GLY A 82 -9.79 14.59 -3.00
N MET A 83 -10.15 13.31 -3.09
CA MET A 83 -10.81 12.60 -1.97
C MET A 83 -9.82 12.30 -0.82
N LEU A 84 -8.60 11.83 -1.15
CA LEU A 84 -7.56 11.51 -0.15
C LEU A 84 -7.18 12.68 0.74
N THR A 85 -7.27 13.91 0.21
CA THR A 85 -7.00 15.12 1.01
C THR A 85 -7.99 15.38 2.13
N THR A 86 -9.15 14.70 2.14
CA THR A 86 -10.23 14.97 3.11
C THR A 86 -10.44 13.87 4.15
N GLU A 87 -10.49 12.60 3.75
CA GLU A 87 -10.90 11.52 4.66
C GLU A 87 -9.73 10.98 5.47
N GLU A 88 -8.66 10.57 4.80
CA GLU A 88 -7.48 9.95 5.41
C GLU A 88 -6.67 10.94 6.25
N ASN A 89 -6.45 12.16 5.75
CA ASN A 89 -5.81 13.20 6.56
C ASN A 89 -6.61 13.50 7.85
N GLY A 90 -7.95 13.45 7.77
CA GLY A 90 -8.80 13.60 8.94
C GLY A 90 -8.59 12.48 9.97
N TYR A 91 -8.40 11.24 9.51
CA TYR A 91 -8.06 10.10 10.37
C TYR A 91 -6.72 10.30 11.07
N PHE A 92 -5.66 10.65 10.33
CA PHE A 92 -4.34 10.90 10.90
C PHE A 92 -4.38 11.98 11.97
N GLU A 93 -5.03 13.12 11.70
CA GLU A 93 -5.16 14.21 12.65
C GLU A 93 -5.85 13.75 13.95
N ARG A 94 -7.01 13.08 13.84
CA ARG A 94 -7.77 12.59 15.00
C ARG A 94 -6.97 11.57 15.81
N THR A 95 -6.42 10.57 15.14
CA THR A 95 -5.78 9.42 15.80
C THR A 95 -4.45 9.81 16.44
N LEU A 96 -3.60 10.57 15.74
CA LEU A 96 -2.32 11.04 16.30
C LEU A 96 -2.53 12.06 17.43
N ASN A 97 -3.63 12.83 17.42
CA ASN A 97 -4.03 13.67 18.57
C ASN A 97 -4.43 12.81 19.77
N ALA A 98 -5.23 11.76 19.56
CA ALA A 98 -5.67 10.86 20.63
C ALA A 98 -4.50 10.03 21.23
N LEU A 99 -3.42 9.84 20.47
CA LEU A 99 -2.19 9.17 20.90
C LEU A 99 -1.13 10.14 21.46
N ASP A 100 -1.49 11.41 21.70
CA ASP A 100 -0.61 12.45 22.26
C ASP A 100 0.70 12.70 21.46
N VAL A 101 0.70 12.47 20.15
CA VAL A 101 1.87 12.75 19.28
C VAL A 101 1.93 14.24 18.99
N SER A 102 3.06 14.92 19.21
CA SER A 102 3.14 16.36 18.92
C SER A 102 3.12 16.65 17.40
N LEU A 103 2.74 17.86 16.98
CA LEU A 103 2.77 18.21 15.56
C LEU A 103 4.19 18.13 14.97
N ASP A 104 5.21 18.47 15.76
CA ASP A 104 6.62 18.41 15.34
C ASP A 104 7.05 16.96 15.09
N ASP A 105 6.71 16.05 15.99
CA ASP A 105 7.00 14.62 15.84
C ASP A 105 6.28 13.99 14.64
N ARG A 106 5.14 14.56 14.21
CA ARG A 106 4.42 14.12 13.01
C ARG A 106 5.05 14.64 11.73
N LEU A 107 5.48 15.91 11.72
CA LEU A 107 6.00 16.56 10.51
C LEU A 107 7.48 16.30 10.27
N HIS A 108 8.24 16.03 11.34
CA HIS A 108 9.69 15.87 11.31
C HIS A 108 10.20 14.63 12.06
N PRO A 109 9.59 13.44 11.90
CA PRO A 109 10.11 12.24 12.54
C PRO A 109 11.43 11.78 11.91
N PRO A 110 12.29 11.08 12.66
CA PRO A 110 13.33 10.27 12.04
C PRO A 110 12.68 9.18 11.18
N LEU A 111 13.11 9.07 9.93
CA LEU A 111 12.58 8.07 9.01
C LEU A 111 13.21 6.70 9.28
N GLY A 112 12.37 5.67 9.41
CA GLY A 112 12.79 4.28 9.41
C GLY A 112 13.30 3.84 8.04
N ARG A 113 14.13 2.78 8.01
CA ARG A 113 14.70 2.28 6.75
C ARG A 113 13.61 1.80 5.79
N ALA A 114 12.60 1.08 6.29
CA ALA A 114 11.49 0.60 5.47
C ALA A 114 10.70 1.76 4.85
N THR A 115 10.48 2.84 5.60
CA THR A 115 9.85 4.08 5.10
C THR A 115 10.65 4.69 3.97
N VAL A 116 11.97 4.83 4.12
CA VAL A 116 12.86 5.34 3.07
C VAL A 116 12.80 4.46 1.81
N ASP A 117 12.87 3.14 1.96
CA ASP A 117 12.85 2.22 0.82
C ASP A 117 11.51 2.31 0.04
N LEU A 118 10.38 2.51 0.73
CA LEU A 118 9.06 2.72 0.10
C LEU A 118 8.94 4.10 -0.58
N LEU A 119 9.48 5.16 0.05
CA LEU A 119 9.56 6.50 -0.56
C LEU A 119 10.38 6.46 -1.84
N ASP A 120 11.54 5.81 -1.82
CA ASP A 120 12.41 5.67 -2.99
C ASP A 120 11.70 4.97 -4.15
N LEU A 121 10.85 3.97 -3.88
CA LEU A 121 10.04 3.29 -4.90
C LEU A 121 8.98 4.22 -5.52
N MET A 122 8.30 5.03 -4.71
CA MET A 122 7.36 6.03 -5.23
C MET A 122 8.08 7.04 -6.12
N TYR A 123 9.23 7.57 -5.67
CA TYR A 123 10.01 8.53 -6.45
C TYR A 123 10.66 7.94 -7.70
N GLU A 124 11.09 6.68 -7.66
CA GLU A 124 11.58 5.93 -8.83
C GLU A 124 10.47 5.80 -9.88
N ALA A 125 9.26 5.43 -9.46
CA ALA A 125 8.11 5.36 -10.34
C ALA A 125 7.74 6.73 -10.92
N ILE A 126 7.76 7.80 -10.11
CA ILE A 126 7.52 9.17 -10.57
C ILE A 126 8.55 9.58 -11.62
N ALA A 127 9.83 9.39 -11.34
CA ALA A 127 10.93 9.78 -12.23
C ALA A 127 10.95 9.00 -13.56
N SER A 128 10.26 7.86 -13.62
CA SER A 128 10.17 7.06 -14.83
C SER A 128 9.31 7.70 -15.93
N HIS A 129 8.38 8.60 -15.57
CA HIS A 129 7.37 9.16 -16.48
C HIS A 129 6.62 8.11 -17.31
N SER A 130 6.54 6.88 -16.81
CA SER A 130 5.99 5.73 -17.51
C SER A 130 4.70 5.29 -16.84
N TRP A 131 3.59 5.40 -17.56
CA TRP A 131 2.27 5.00 -17.09
C TRP A 131 2.22 3.60 -16.45
N PRO A 132 2.71 2.52 -17.10
CA PRO A 132 2.69 1.20 -16.48
C PRO A 132 3.64 1.07 -15.26
N HIS A 133 4.74 1.82 -15.21
CA HIS A 133 5.65 1.81 -14.04
C HIS A 133 5.00 2.49 -12.84
N VAL A 134 4.35 3.64 -13.04
CA VAL A 134 3.59 4.37 -12.02
C VAL A 134 2.48 3.48 -11.46
N LEU A 135 1.70 2.84 -12.33
CA LEU A 135 0.66 1.91 -11.91
C LEU A 135 1.19 0.69 -11.15
N SER A 136 2.38 0.19 -11.50
CA SER A 136 2.96 -0.99 -10.85
C SER A 136 3.27 -0.75 -9.37
N VAL A 137 3.61 0.48 -8.98
CA VAL A 137 3.79 0.88 -7.58
C VAL A 137 2.45 1.28 -6.95
N LEU A 138 1.72 2.20 -7.59
CA LEU A 138 0.45 2.72 -7.06
C LEU A 138 -0.57 1.61 -6.77
N LEU A 139 -0.66 0.61 -7.64
CA LEU A 139 -1.59 -0.51 -7.44
C LEU A 139 -1.23 -1.33 -6.20
N VAL A 140 0.05 -1.56 -5.90
CA VAL A 140 0.44 -2.36 -4.73
C VAL A 140 0.04 -1.66 -3.44
N LEU A 141 0.35 -0.36 -3.33
CA LEU A 141 0.04 0.47 -2.17
C LEU A 141 -1.45 0.45 -1.82
N GLU A 142 -2.31 0.37 -2.83
CA GLU A 142 -3.77 0.37 -2.64
C GLU A 142 -4.33 -1.06 -2.48
N TRP A 143 -3.84 -2.01 -3.27
CA TRP A 143 -4.42 -3.36 -3.34
C TRP A 143 -3.98 -4.25 -2.17
N VAL A 144 -2.76 -4.10 -1.64
CA VAL A 144 -2.38 -4.76 -0.38
C VAL A 144 -3.35 -4.36 0.73
N TYR A 145 -3.72 -3.08 0.78
CA TYR A 145 -4.63 -2.54 1.79
C TYR A 145 -6.05 -3.08 1.64
N LEU A 146 -6.59 -3.09 0.42
CA LEU A 146 -7.90 -3.70 0.16
C LEU A 146 -7.93 -5.18 0.56
N ASP A 147 -6.91 -5.95 0.17
CA ASP A 147 -6.89 -7.39 0.39
C ASP A 147 -6.86 -7.74 1.88
N TRP A 148 -6.12 -6.96 2.70
CA TRP A 148 -6.10 -7.20 4.14
C TRP A 148 -7.36 -6.69 4.83
N ALA A 149 -7.94 -5.57 4.36
CA ALA A 149 -9.12 -4.96 4.96
C ALA A 149 -10.42 -5.73 4.68
N GLU A 150 -10.46 -6.46 3.56
CA GLU A 150 -11.57 -7.33 3.15
C GLU A 150 -11.26 -8.83 3.31
N ALA A 151 -10.25 -9.20 4.10
CA ALA A 151 -9.89 -10.59 4.35
C ALA A 151 -11.13 -11.40 4.86
N PRO A 152 -11.60 -12.42 4.12
CA PRO A 152 -12.91 -13.04 4.34
C PRO A 152 -12.99 -13.83 5.66
N ASP A 153 -11.86 -14.26 6.18
CA ASP A 153 -11.71 -15.05 7.40
C ASP A 153 -11.40 -14.19 8.64
N ARG A 154 -11.42 -12.85 8.51
CA ARG A 154 -11.04 -11.93 9.60
C ARG A 154 -12.17 -10.96 9.96
N PRO A 155 -13.07 -11.33 10.90
CA PRO A 155 -14.12 -10.42 11.35
C PRO A 155 -13.52 -9.21 12.10
N VAL A 156 -14.08 -8.02 11.88
CA VAL A 156 -13.70 -6.81 12.61
C VAL A 156 -14.31 -6.82 14.00
N VAL A 157 -13.55 -7.32 14.98
CA VAL A 157 -13.98 -7.45 16.39
C VAL A 157 -13.39 -6.39 17.31
N THR A 158 -12.47 -5.56 16.80
CA THR A 158 -11.84 -4.48 17.57
C THR A 158 -12.89 -3.54 18.21
N PRO A 159 -12.78 -3.25 19.52
CA PRO A 159 -13.62 -2.26 20.18
C PRO A 159 -13.07 -0.83 20.00
N ARG A 160 -11.92 -0.67 19.34
CA ARG A 160 -11.20 0.60 19.24
C ARG A 160 -11.58 1.31 17.94
N ASP A 161 -12.17 2.50 18.08
CA ASP A 161 -12.62 3.31 16.93
C ASP A 161 -11.49 3.62 15.96
N ALA A 162 -10.31 4.00 16.45
CA ALA A 162 -9.13 4.26 15.62
C ALA A 162 -8.68 3.05 14.77
N HIS A 163 -8.88 1.82 15.25
CA HIS A 163 -8.55 0.64 14.46
C HIS A 163 -9.63 0.34 13.43
N ARG A 164 -10.90 0.46 13.85
CA ARG A 164 -12.06 0.25 12.98
C ARG A 164 -12.06 1.23 11.81
N GLU A 165 -11.80 2.50 12.07
CA GLU A 165 -11.75 3.55 11.07
C GLU A 165 -10.64 3.30 10.03
N TRP A 166 -9.45 2.88 10.46
CA TRP A 166 -8.37 2.51 9.53
C TRP A 166 -8.76 1.33 8.63
N ILE A 167 -9.44 0.32 9.18
CA ILE A 167 -9.97 -0.80 8.40
C ILE A 167 -11.06 -0.31 7.42
N ASP A 168 -11.94 0.59 7.87
CA ASP A 168 -13.06 1.11 7.09
C ASP A 168 -12.62 1.98 5.90
N LEU A 169 -11.54 2.76 6.04
CA LEU A 169 -10.96 3.55 4.96
C LEU A 169 -10.48 2.70 3.78
N HIS A 170 -10.05 1.46 4.04
CA HIS A 170 -9.42 0.58 3.06
C HIS A 170 -10.35 -0.54 2.56
N ARG A 171 -11.66 -0.42 2.77
CA ARG A 171 -12.63 -1.44 2.33
C ARG A 171 -13.90 -0.83 1.78
N GLY A 172 -14.80 -1.70 1.33
CA GLY A 172 -16.10 -1.29 0.83
C GLY A 172 -16.08 -0.94 -0.65
N HIS A 173 -17.26 -0.55 -1.15
CA HIS A 173 -17.50 -0.42 -2.58
C HIS A 173 -16.57 0.60 -3.25
N GLU A 174 -16.39 1.77 -2.64
CA GLU A 174 -15.60 2.85 -3.27
C GLU A 174 -14.12 2.50 -3.38
N PHE A 175 -13.51 1.98 -2.31
CA PHE A 175 -12.12 1.56 -2.32
C PHE A 175 -11.88 0.35 -3.24
N ARG A 176 -12.80 -0.64 -3.24
CA ARG A 176 -12.75 -1.78 -4.16
C ARG A 176 -12.85 -1.34 -5.63
N ASP A 177 -13.74 -0.41 -5.93
CA ASP A 177 -13.90 0.14 -7.27
C ASP A 177 -12.65 0.88 -7.73
N TRP A 178 -12.00 1.60 -6.81
CA TRP A 178 -10.73 2.29 -7.05
C TRP A 178 -9.61 1.31 -7.42
N VAL A 179 -9.37 0.30 -6.59
CA VAL A 179 -8.37 -0.75 -6.87
C VAL A 179 -8.71 -1.50 -8.16
N THR A 180 -9.98 -1.83 -8.40
CA THR A 180 -10.42 -2.49 -9.63
C THR A 180 -10.09 -1.65 -10.87
N PHE A 181 -10.23 -0.33 -10.78
CA PHE A 181 -9.83 0.56 -11.86
C PHE A 181 -8.32 0.55 -12.09
N LEU A 182 -7.50 0.66 -11.04
CA LEU A 182 -6.05 0.60 -11.17
C LEU A 182 -5.59 -0.71 -11.82
N ARG A 183 -6.18 -1.85 -11.42
CA ARG A 183 -5.92 -3.16 -12.03
C ARG A 183 -6.24 -3.17 -13.52
N GLN A 184 -7.44 -2.73 -13.90
CA GLN A 184 -7.84 -2.64 -15.31
C GLN A 184 -6.93 -1.72 -16.13
N GLN A 185 -6.48 -0.61 -15.54
CA GLN A 185 -5.54 0.29 -16.20
C GLN A 185 -4.17 -0.38 -16.40
N LEU A 186 -3.67 -1.13 -15.42
CA LEU A 186 -2.39 -1.83 -15.52
C LEU A 186 -2.46 -3.00 -16.52
N ASP A 187 -3.56 -3.76 -16.50
CA ASP A 187 -3.80 -4.84 -17.47
C ASP A 187 -3.85 -4.32 -18.91
N ALA A 188 -4.46 -3.14 -19.12
CA ALA A 188 -4.50 -2.48 -20.42
C ALA A 188 -3.17 -1.83 -20.83
N ALA A 189 -2.30 -1.55 -19.86
CA ALA A 189 -1.00 -0.91 -20.04
C ALA A 189 0.17 -1.90 -20.06
N GLU A 190 -0.09 -3.21 -20.10
CA GLU A 190 0.94 -4.23 -20.19
C GLU A 190 1.90 -3.91 -21.36
N PRO A 191 3.20 -3.66 -21.09
CA PRO A 191 4.14 -3.33 -22.15
C PRO A 191 4.30 -4.50 -23.13
N SER A 192 4.37 -4.20 -24.43
CA SER A 192 4.72 -5.20 -25.44
C SER A 192 6.23 -5.51 -25.49
N ASP A 193 7.03 -4.64 -24.89
CA ASP A 193 8.47 -4.82 -24.73
C ASP A 193 8.77 -5.57 -23.43
N GLU A 194 9.51 -6.67 -23.52
CA GLU A 194 9.79 -7.55 -22.39
C GLU A 194 10.60 -6.83 -21.29
N GLN A 195 11.53 -5.95 -21.67
CA GLN A 195 12.33 -5.21 -20.69
C GLN A 195 11.47 -4.24 -19.87
N ALA A 196 10.53 -3.54 -20.51
CA ALA A 196 9.57 -2.69 -19.82
C ALA A 196 8.59 -3.50 -18.95
N ALA A 197 8.12 -4.66 -19.42
CA ALA A 197 7.27 -5.56 -18.64
C ALA A 197 8.00 -6.10 -17.40
N GLU A 198 9.28 -6.47 -17.54
CA GLU A 198 10.12 -6.91 -16.42
C GLU A 198 10.40 -5.77 -15.42
N HIS A 199 10.51 -4.53 -15.90
CA HIS A 199 10.64 -3.38 -15.01
C HIS A 199 9.36 -3.14 -14.18
N CYS A 200 8.17 -3.29 -14.79
CA CYS A 200 6.90 -3.28 -14.06
C CYS A 200 6.87 -4.35 -12.97
N ARG A 201 7.29 -5.58 -13.31
CA ARG A 201 7.40 -6.70 -12.36
C ARG A 201 8.34 -6.37 -11.21
N THR A 202 9.52 -5.85 -11.52
CA THR A 202 10.52 -5.48 -10.53
C THR A 202 9.99 -4.43 -9.57
N LEU A 203 9.34 -3.38 -10.07
CA LEU A 203 8.72 -2.34 -9.23
C LEU A 203 7.63 -2.93 -8.35
N PHE A 204 6.68 -3.66 -8.92
CA PHE A 204 5.58 -4.30 -8.18
C PHE A 204 6.11 -5.19 -7.06
N HIS A 205 7.05 -6.08 -7.36
CA HIS A 205 7.61 -7.03 -6.39
C HIS A 205 8.43 -6.33 -5.30
N ARG A 206 9.19 -5.28 -5.64
CA ARG A 206 9.91 -4.48 -4.64
C ARG A 206 8.94 -3.74 -3.73
N THR A 207 7.85 -3.20 -4.25
CA THR A 207 6.82 -2.53 -3.43
C THR A 207 6.13 -3.52 -2.49
N VAL A 208 5.77 -4.73 -2.96
CA VAL A 208 5.18 -5.75 -2.06
C VAL A 208 6.14 -6.14 -0.94
N ARG A 209 7.44 -6.31 -1.22
CA ARG A 209 8.45 -6.57 -0.18
C ARG A 209 8.61 -5.40 0.79
N ALA A 210 8.54 -4.17 0.28
CA ALA A 210 8.65 -2.98 1.10
C ALA A 210 7.44 -2.82 2.04
N GLU A 211 6.23 -3.19 1.61
CA GLU A 211 5.04 -3.26 2.47
C GLU A 211 5.23 -4.24 3.65
N VAL A 212 5.78 -5.44 3.38
CA VAL A 212 6.11 -6.40 4.45
C VAL A 212 7.10 -5.78 5.44
N ALA A 213 8.18 -5.18 4.94
CA ALA A 213 9.19 -4.54 5.76
C ALA A 213 8.64 -3.35 6.55
N PHE A 214 7.65 -2.62 6.01
CA PHE A 214 7.00 -1.51 6.68
C PHE A 214 6.16 -1.98 7.87
N PHE A 215 5.39 -3.06 7.69
CA PHE A 215 4.66 -3.68 8.80
C PHE A 215 5.58 -4.30 9.86
N ASP A 216 6.71 -4.88 9.47
CA ASP A 216 7.73 -5.37 10.41
C ASP A 216 8.32 -4.19 11.22
N ALA A 217 8.69 -3.10 10.54
CA ALA A 217 9.30 -1.92 11.15
C ALA A 217 8.40 -1.25 12.21
N ALA A 218 7.07 -1.41 12.10
CA ALA A 218 6.12 -0.96 13.12
C ALA A 218 6.48 -1.47 14.54
N TYR A 219 7.07 -2.66 14.65
CA TYR A 219 7.41 -3.31 15.92
C TYR A 219 8.84 -3.03 16.40
N ASP A 220 9.78 -2.80 15.49
CA ASP A 220 11.20 -2.63 15.80
C ASP A 220 11.47 -1.39 16.67
N ALA A 221 10.83 -0.27 16.35
CA ALA A 221 11.00 0.97 17.12
C ALA A 221 10.19 1.00 18.43
N ALA A 222 9.15 0.17 18.54
CA ALA A 222 8.32 0.06 19.74
C ALA A 222 8.97 -0.80 20.84
N GLY A 223 10.14 -1.42 20.56
CA GLY A 223 10.80 -2.36 21.47
C GLY A 223 10.02 -3.67 21.67
N SER A 224 9.09 -3.98 20.76
CA SER A 224 8.21 -5.15 20.83
C SER A 224 8.88 -6.34 20.16
N THR A 225 9.44 -7.25 20.94
CA THR A 225 10.02 -8.51 20.43
C THR A 225 8.90 -9.50 20.11
N GLY A 226 8.41 -9.49 18.87
CA GLY A 226 7.59 -10.58 18.31
C GLY A 226 8.43 -11.83 18.02
N PRO A 227 7.82 -13.02 17.88
CA PRO A 227 8.57 -14.26 17.66
C PRO A 227 9.30 -14.21 16.31
N ALA A 228 10.62 -14.38 16.35
CA ALA A 228 11.49 -14.37 15.17
C ALA A 228 10.98 -15.35 14.09
N ARG A 229 10.82 -14.85 12.86
CA ARG A 229 10.54 -15.65 11.67
C ARG A 229 11.62 -16.72 11.53
N LYS A 230 11.25 -18.00 11.64
CA LYS A 230 12.20 -19.10 11.37
C LYS A 230 12.60 -19.06 9.90
N PRO A 231 13.89 -19.20 9.57
CA PRO A 231 14.32 -19.31 8.18
C PRO A 231 13.69 -20.56 7.56
N GLN A 232 13.04 -20.38 6.41
CA GLN A 232 12.59 -21.50 5.59
C GLN A 232 13.81 -22.32 5.18
N GLY A 233 13.85 -23.56 5.64
CA GLY A 233 14.89 -24.51 5.29
C GLY A 233 14.83 -24.80 3.78
N VAL A 234 15.98 -24.66 3.14
CA VAL A 234 16.25 -25.32 1.87
C VAL A 234 16.45 -26.79 2.21
N GLU A 235 15.52 -27.65 1.79
CA GLU A 235 15.74 -29.09 1.76
C GLU A 235 16.50 -29.42 0.48
N ASP A 236 17.65 -30.08 0.65
CA ASP A 236 18.46 -30.72 -0.40
C ASP A 236 17.77 -31.99 -0.96
#